data_AF-A0A7S1HR27-F1
#
_entry.id   AF-A0A7S1HR27-F1
#
_cell.length_a   1.000
_cell.length_b   1.000
_cell.length_c   1.000
_cell.angle_alpha   90.00
_cell.angle_beta   90.00
_cell.angle_gamma   90.00
#
_symmetry.space_group_name_H-M   'P 1'
#
loop_
_entity.id
_entity.type
_entity.pdbx_description
1 polymer ?
#
loop_
_entity_poly.entity_id
_entity_poly.type
_entity_poly.pdbx_seq_one_letter_code
_entity_poly.pdbx_strand_id
1 'polypeptide(L)'
;AASAVLLSLQATAEEGEDAGAAQHQEVQVFLYSDSPFGPKTLRELSSEHVSKLVTISGIVTAAGKPRAKATHVSLQCQNCKNTKIIACKPGLAGVNLPRRCELQQMEGAEPCPLD
;
A
#
# COMPACT_ATOMS: atom_id res chain seq x y z
N ALA A 1 -10.39 0.54 -24.34
CA ALA A 1 -10.30 1.28 -23.06
C ALA A 1 -9.04 0.90 -22.27
N ALA A 2 -8.87 -0.36 -21.83
CA ALA A 2 -7.71 -0.79 -21.05
C ALA A 2 -6.34 -0.56 -21.73
N SER A 3 -6.24 -0.79 -23.04
CA SER A 3 -5.01 -0.54 -23.80
C SER A 3 -4.57 0.93 -23.84
N ALA A 4 -5.52 1.88 -23.82
CA ALA A 4 -5.20 3.31 -23.79
C ALA A 4 -4.61 3.73 -22.43
N VAL A 5 -5.15 3.21 -21.33
CA VAL A 5 -4.62 3.45 -19.98
C VAL A 5 -3.25 2.80 -19.80
N LEU A 6 -3.05 1.59 -20.34
CA LEU A 6 -1.75 0.91 -20.33
C LEU A 6 -0.69 1.68 -21.13
N LEU A 7 -1.04 2.22 -22.29
CA LEU A 7 -0.16 3.10 -23.08
C LEU A 7 0.20 4.39 -22.31
N SER A 8 -0.76 4.99 -21.61
CA SER A 8 -0.51 6.15 -20.74
C SER A 8 0.43 5.84 -19.58
N LEU A 9 0.33 4.66 -18.96
CA LEU A 9 1.21 4.23 -17.87
C LEU A 9 2.61 3.83 -18.35
N GLN A 10 2.72 3.25 -19.54
CA GLN A 10 4.00 2.90 -20.15
C GLN A 10 4.81 4.14 -20.54
N ALA A 11 4.16 5.21 -21.01
CA ALA A 11 4.82 6.47 -21.31
C ALA A 11 5.43 7.15 -20.06
N THR A 12 4.86 6.92 -18.88
CA THR A 12 5.33 7.50 -17.61
C THR A 12 6.43 6.69 -16.91
N ALA A 13 6.75 5.49 -17.39
CA ALA A 13 7.80 4.64 -16.80
C ALA A 13 9.23 5.02 -17.24
N GLU A 14 9.35 5.84 -18.29
CA GLU A 14 10.63 6.23 -18.91
C GLU A 14 11.26 7.49 -18.28
N GLU A 15 10.51 8.25 -17.45
CA GLU A 15 11.00 9.47 -16.79
C GLU A 15 11.41 9.18 -15.35
N GLY A 16 12.66 8.76 -15.19
CA GLY A 16 13.37 8.77 -13.92
C GLY A 16 13.84 10.18 -13.54
N GLU A 17 13.80 10.43 -12.23
CA GLU A 17 14.55 11.45 -11.48
C GLU A 17 14.13 12.93 -11.60
N ASP A 18 13.56 13.38 -10.46
CA ASP A 18 13.60 14.72 -9.87
C ASP A 18 12.62 15.83 -10.31
N ALA A 19 12.08 16.46 -9.25
CA ALA A 19 11.51 17.81 -9.18
C ALA A 19 10.14 18.08 -9.82
N GLY A 20 9.09 17.73 -9.08
CA GLY A 20 7.78 18.37 -9.19
C GLY A 20 6.67 17.40 -8.81
N ALA A 21 5.88 17.74 -7.79
CA ALA A 21 4.72 16.96 -7.38
C ALA A 21 3.65 16.97 -8.49
N ALA A 22 3.87 16.22 -9.56
CA ALA A 22 2.83 15.85 -10.48
C ALA A 22 1.82 15.03 -9.66
N GLN A 23 0.65 15.62 -9.42
CA GLN A 23 -0.47 14.99 -8.74
C GLN A 23 -1.01 13.87 -9.64
N HIS A 24 -0.26 12.79 -9.77
CA HIS A 24 -0.71 11.62 -10.49
C HIS A 24 -1.80 10.93 -9.67
N GLN A 25 -2.98 10.82 -10.27
CA GLN A 25 -4.09 10.12 -9.66
C GLN A 25 -3.76 8.63 -9.61
N GLU A 26 -3.83 8.02 -8.42
CA GLU A 26 -3.66 6.57 -8.26
C GLU A 26 -4.75 5.84 -9.07
N VAL A 27 -4.34 4.86 -9.88
CA VAL A 27 -5.25 4.08 -10.72
C VAL A 27 -5.46 2.70 -10.12
N GLN A 28 -6.71 2.33 -9.87
CA GLN A 28 -7.09 0.98 -9.46
C GLN A 28 -7.36 0.12 -10.70
N VAL A 29 -6.65 -1.00 -10.83
CA VAL A 29 -6.84 -1.97 -11.92
C VAL A 29 -7.63 -3.17 -11.44
N PHE A 30 -8.67 -3.54 -12.20
CA PHE A 30 -9.45 -4.75 -11.98
C PHE A 30 -9.12 -5.77 -13.07
N LEU A 31 -8.94 -7.03 -12.67
CA LEU A 31 -8.71 -8.16 -13.57
C LEU A 31 -9.96 -9.04 -13.59
N TYR A 32 -10.40 -9.41 -14.79
CA TYR A 32 -11.55 -10.27 -15.00
C TYR A 32 -11.12 -11.48 -15.83
N SER A 33 -11.69 -12.63 -15.53
CA SER A 33 -11.47 -13.88 -16.23
C SER A 33 -12.78 -14.64 -16.32
N ASP A 34 -13.13 -15.08 -17.52
CA ASP A 34 -14.33 -15.90 -17.74
C ASP A 34 -14.10 -17.36 -17.33
N SER A 35 -12.84 -17.82 -17.35
CA SER A 35 -12.47 -19.17 -16.89
C SER A 35 -12.11 -19.16 -15.41
N PRO A 36 -12.64 -20.10 -14.59
CA PRO A 36 -12.23 -20.22 -13.20
C PRO A 36 -10.80 -20.75 -13.11
N PHE A 37 -9.99 -20.14 -12.26
CA PHE A 37 -8.62 -20.55 -11.97
C PHE A 37 -8.40 -20.73 -10.46
N GLY A 38 -7.65 -21.77 -10.10
CA GLY A 38 -7.47 -22.17 -8.70
C GLY A 38 -8.56 -23.12 -8.18
N PRO A 39 -8.78 -23.20 -6.86
CA PRO A 39 -9.72 -24.14 -6.24
C PRO A 39 -11.15 -23.82 -6.64
N LYS A 40 -11.94 -24.85 -6.94
CA LYS A 40 -13.33 -24.68 -7.44
C LYS A 40 -14.29 -24.31 -6.32
N THR A 41 -13.99 -24.77 -5.11
CA THR A 41 -14.83 -24.55 -3.92
C THR A 41 -14.02 -23.97 -2.77
N LEU A 42 -14.69 -23.26 -1.84
CA LEU A 42 -14.06 -22.73 -0.62
C LEU A 42 -13.40 -23.84 0.23
N ARG A 43 -13.90 -25.07 0.12
CA ARG A 43 -13.42 -26.23 0.88
C ARG A 43 -12.08 -26.77 0.38
N GLU A 44 -11.70 -26.44 -0.85
CA GLU A 44 -10.45 -26.88 -1.48
C GLU A 44 -9.29 -25.91 -1.24
N LEU A 45 -9.50 -24.82 -0.49
CA LEU A 45 -8.44 -23.88 -0.15
C LEU A 45 -7.45 -24.51 0.84
N SER A 46 -6.24 -24.76 0.34
CA SER A 46 -5.09 -25.23 1.10
C SER A 46 -3.98 -24.17 1.17
N SER A 47 -2.96 -24.41 2.01
CA SER A 47 -1.77 -23.55 2.15
C SER A 47 -1.00 -23.34 0.84
N GLU A 48 -1.13 -24.26 -0.12
CA GLU A 48 -0.52 -24.15 -1.45
C GLU A 48 -1.06 -22.96 -2.27
N HIS A 49 -2.22 -22.43 -1.89
CA HIS A 49 -2.89 -21.31 -2.54
C HIS A 49 -2.60 -19.96 -1.89
N VAL A 50 -1.77 -19.92 -0.84
CA VAL A 50 -1.38 -18.67 -0.17
C VAL A 50 -0.59 -17.79 -1.15
N SER A 51 -0.93 -16.50 -1.20
CA SER A 51 -0.32 -15.51 -2.10
C SER A 51 -0.49 -15.79 -3.59
N LYS A 52 -1.49 -16.60 -3.98
CA LYS A 52 -1.87 -16.83 -5.38
C LYS A 52 -3.25 -16.23 -5.67
N LEU A 53 -3.47 -15.82 -6.92
CA LEU A 53 -4.80 -15.40 -7.38
C LEU A 53 -5.71 -16.62 -7.50
N VAL A 54 -6.93 -16.53 -6.98
CA VAL A 54 -7.95 -17.59 -7.04
C VAL A 54 -9.32 -17.01 -7.38
N THR A 55 -10.16 -17.78 -8.06
CA THR A 55 -11.57 -17.44 -8.31
C THR A 55 -12.48 -18.41 -7.58
N ILE A 56 -13.35 -17.90 -6.71
CA ILE A 56 -14.27 -18.74 -5.91
C ILE A 56 -15.69 -18.21 -6.09
N SER A 57 -16.62 -19.10 -6.45
CA SER A 57 -18.05 -18.80 -6.51
C SER A 57 -18.72 -18.96 -5.14
N GLY A 58 -19.59 -18.04 -4.75
CA GLY A 58 -20.33 -18.10 -3.49
C GLY A 58 -21.45 -17.07 -3.38
N ILE A 59 -22.08 -16.99 -2.21
CA ILE A 59 -23.13 -16.02 -1.87
C ILE A 59 -22.63 -15.06 -0.77
N VAL A 60 -23.00 -13.78 -0.84
CA VAL A 60 -22.66 -12.78 0.18
C VAL A 60 -23.80 -12.69 1.19
N THR A 61 -23.53 -13.03 2.45
CA THR A 61 -24.54 -12.97 3.54
C THR A 61 -24.43 -11.71 4.40
N ALA A 62 -23.23 -11.14 4.51
CA ALA A 62 -22.97 -9.91 5.26
C ALA A 62 -21.78 -9.15 4.67
N ALA A 63 -21.77 -7.83 4.85
CA ALA A 63 -20.66 -6.95 4.48
C ALA A 63 -20.38 -5.95 5.62
N GLY A 64 -19.11 -5.60 5.80
CA GLY A 64 -18.69 -4.61 6.79
C GLY A 64 -18.95 -3.17 6.31
N LYS A 65 -19.03 -2.22 7.26
CA LYS A 65 -19.10 -0.79 6.94
C LYS A 65 -17.74 -0.29 6.40
N PRO A 66 -17.72 0.65 5.44
CA PRO A 66 -16.48 1.27 4.98
C PRO A 66 -15.68 1.87 6.12
N ARG A 67 -14.36 1.67 6.10
CA ARG A 67 -13.40 2.28 7.03
C ARG A 67 -12.28 2.93 6.24
N ALA A 68 -11.81 4.07 6.72
CA ALA A 68 -10.64 4.73 6.13
C ALA A 68 -9.37 3.93 6.48
N LYS A 69 -8.53 3.69 5.49
CA LYS A 69 -7.17 3.15 5.66
C LYS A 69 -6.18 4.11 5.02
N ALA A 70 -5.14 4.48 5.75
CA ALA A 70 -4.08 5.35 5.25
C ALA A 70 -3.24 4.62 4.17
N THR A 71 -2.89 5.34 3.09
CA THR A 71 -1.87 4.93 2.11
C THR A 71 -0.50 5.48 2.49
N HIS A 72 -0.47 6.69 3.04
CA HIS A 72 0.73 7.37 3.51
C HIS A 72 0.47 7.94 4.90
N VAL A 73 1.44 7.80 5.80
CA VAL A 73 1.41 8.42 7.13
C VAL A 73 2.60 9.36 7.23
N SER A 74 2.32 10.62 7.55
CA SER A 74 3.35 11.60 7.90
C SER A 74 3.54 11.60 9.42
N LEU A 75 4.77 11.40 9.85
CA LEU A 75 5.19 11.39 11.25
C LEU A 75 6.05 12.61 11.51
N GLN A 76 5.89 13.23 12.68
CA GLN A 76 6.76 14.31 13.14
C GLN A 76 7.31 13.98 14.52
N CYS A 77 8.63 14.06 14.67
CA CYS A 77 9.24 13.91 15.99
C CYS A 77 8.92 15.11 16.88
N GLN A 78 8.58 14.87 18.15
CA GLN A 78 8.20 15.92 19.09
C GLN A 78 9.36 16.88 19.41
N ASN A 79 10.59 16.36 19.51
CA ASN A 79 11.74 17.16 19.97
C ASN A 79 12.46 17.88 18.81
N CYS A 80 12.89 17.13 17.80
CA CYS A 80 13.66 17.68 16.68
C CYS A 80 12.79 18.15 15.50
N LYS A 81 11.46 17.97 15.56
CA LYS A 81 10.50 18.31 14.49
C LYS A 81 10.78 17.65 13.14
N ASN A 82 11.67 16.64 13.11
CA ASN A 82 11.97 15.89 11.90
C ASN A 82 10.72 15.20 11.39
N THR A 83 10.42 15.36 10.10
CA THR A 83 9.22 14.82 9.48
C THR A 83 9.60 13.64 8.59
N LYS A 84 8.84 12.54 8.68
CA LYS A 84 9.05 11.35 7.88
C LYS A 84 7.73 10.86 7.31
N ILE A 85 7.72 10.54 6.02
CA ILE A 85 6.57 9.93 5.35
C ILE A 85 6.82 8.43 5.23
N ILE A 86 5.89 7.62 5.71
CA ILE A 86 5.94 6.15 5.62
C ILE A 86 4.77 5.68 4.74
N ALA A 87 5.11 4.95 3.69
CA ALA A 87 4.13 4.27 2.85
C ALA A 87 3.54 3.05 3.60
N CYS A 88 2.22 2.96 3.64
CA CYS A 88 1.50 1.88 4.29
C CYS A 88 1.43 0.67 3.35
N LYS A 89 1.71 -0.53 3.87
CA LYS A 89 1.52 -1.74 3.06
C LYS A 89 0.03 -1.95 2.74
N PRO A 90 -0.31 -2.27 1.48
CA PRO A 90 -1.69 -2.59 1.10
C PRO A 90 -2.17 -3.87 1.82
N GLY A 91 -3.49 -4.07 1.84
CA GLY A 91 -4.11 -5.24 2.49
C GLY A 91 -4.46 -5.02 3.97
N LEU A 92 -4.36 -6.05 4.81
CA LEU A 92 -4.73 -6.00 6.24
C LEU A 92 -3.52 -5.76 7.16
N ALA A 93 -2.42 -5.20 6.65
CA ALA A 93 -1.28 -4.83 7.46
C ALA A 93 -1.44 -3.44 8.09
N GLY A 94 -0.92 -3.30 9.33
CA GLY A 94 -0.72 -2.02 10.00
C GLY A 94 0.57 -1.33 9.56
N VAL A 95 0.81 -0.13 10.09
CA VAL A 95 2.06 0.62 9.92
C VAL A 95 2.90 0.41 11.17
N ASN A 96 4.18 0.06 10.99
CA ASN A 96 5.13 0.02 12.09
C ASN A 96 5.81 1.39 12.19
N LEU A 97 5.61 2.08 13.31
CA LEU A 97 6.29 3.34 13.58
C LEU A 97 7.73 3.07 14.06
N PRO A 98 8.72 3.84 13.58
CA PRO A 98 10.08 3.73 14.08
C PRO A 98 10.14 4.21 15.53
N ARG A 99 10.75 3.39 16.40
CA ARG A 99 10.92 3.67 17.84
C ARG A 99 12.00 4.70 18.15
N ARG A 100 12.81 5.06 17.15
CA ARG A 100 13.92 6.01 17.26
C ARG A 100 13.83 7.02 16.14
N CYS A 101 14.11 8.27 16.46
CA CYS A 101 14.30 9.30 15.45
C CYS A 101 15.58 9.00 14.64
N GLU A 102 15.51 9.17 13.33
CA GLU A 102 16.63 8.95 12.40
C GLU A 102 17.55 10.18 12.27
N LEU A 103 17.17 11.32 12.86
CA LEU A 103 18.02 12.50 12.83
C LEU A 103 19.23 12.27 13.74
N GLN A 104 20.44 12.30 13.15
CA GLN A 104 21.69 12.30 13.90
C GLN A 104 21.65 13.46 14.90
N GLN A 105 21.80 13.16 16.19
CA GLN A 105 21.78 14.17 17.24
C GLN A 105 22.90 15.18 17.00
N MET A 106 22.55 16.46 16.83
CA MET A 106 23.54 17.54 16.87
C MET A 106 24.13 17.62 18.28
N GLU A 107 25.45 17.78 18.38
CA GLU A 107 26.15 17.92 19.65
C GLU A 107 25.55 19.06 20.48
N GLY A 108 24.93 18.71 21.63
CA GLY A 108 24.30 19.66 22.56
C GLY A 108 22.76 19.68 22.57
N ALA A 109 22.08 18.92 21.70
CA ALA A 109 20.62 18.79 21.72
C ALA A 109 20.15 17.67 22.66
N GLU A 110 19.04 17.90 23.39
CA GLU A 110 18.44 16.86 24.22
C GLU A 110 18.04 15.63 23.38
N PRO A 111 18.24 14.40 23.92
CA PRO A 111 17.94 13.20 23.17
C PRO A 111 16.45 13.12 22.82
N CYS A 112 16.14 12.69 21.60
CA CYS A 112 14.75 12.43 21.23
C CYS A 112 14.19 11.33 22.15
N PRO A 113 12.97 11.51 22.70
CA PRO A 113 12.36 10.49 23.53
C PRO A 113 12.17 9.20 22.73
N LEU A 114 12.22 8.07 23.44
CA LEU A 114 11.74 6.80 22.91
C LEU A 114 10.21 6.86 22.99
N ASP A 115 9.57 6.72 21.82
CA ASP A 115 8.14 6.91 21.53
C ASP A 115 7.66 8.37 21.33
#